data_AF-A0A925S0U2-F1
#
_entry.id   AF-A0A925S0U2-F1
#
_cell.length_a   1.000
_cell.length_b   1.000
_cell.length_c   1.000
_cell.angle_alpha   90.00
_cell.angle_beta   90.00
_cell.angle_gamma   90.00
#
_symmetry.space_group_name_H-M   'P 1'
#
loop_
_entity.id
_entity.type
_entity.pdbx_description
1 polymer ?
#
loop_
_entity_poly.entity_id
_entity_poly.type
_entity_poly.pdbx_seq_one_letter_code
_entity_poly.pdbx_strand_id
1 'polypeptide(L)'
;MGGTAFGPGAALVDREVRKANRGLSTLRDVQALVETLDRLIAPQLPLDILQLLRRARRNAAARRAIQARAALADDPQLASRRDLLVALRGAMLALPWQRVDLAQVQSALEYSIGRIVRAQARAQGSHDDEDWHCWRRRERRLSQQRRALKAGGIAPAVDLPKADKRIATRLGAAQDLGLLREHCGRDSPFAKPDRVRLKRYADSELARQRAAIANLGAGRDGAL
;
A
#
# COMPACT_ATOMS: atom_id res chain seq x y z
N MET A 1 -16.62 1.68 -6.56
CA MET A 1 -17.38 2.30 -7.67
C MET A 1 -18.52 1.34 -7.96
N GLY A 2 -19.77 1.82 -8.07
CA GLY A 2 -20.96 0.97 -8.31
C GLY A 2 -21.83 0.61 -7.10
N GLY A 3 -21.49 1.07 -5.88
CA GLY A 3 -22.38 1.05 -4.70
C GLY A 3 -23.28 -0.19 -4.55
N THR A 4 -24.58 0.03 -4.42
CA THR A 4 -25.63 -1.00 -4.33
C THR A 4 -26.03 -1.61 -5.68
N ALA A 5 -25.54 -1.08 -6.82
CA ALA A 5 -25.96 -1.49 -8.16
C ALA A 5 -25.65 -2.97 -8.47
N PHE A 6 -24.63 -3.53 -7.83
CA PHE A 6 -24.23 -4.92 -8.01
C PHE A 6 -24.95 -5.93 -7.08
N GLY A 7 -25.80 -5.45 -6.17
CA GLY A 7 -26.51 -6.30 -5.22
C GLY A 7 -25.60 -7.07 -4.24
N PRO A 8 -26.15 -8.06 -3.50
CA PRO A 8 -25.42 -8.79 -2.47
C PRO A 8 -24.27 -9.66 -3.00
N GLY A 9 -24.32 -10.06 -4.28
CA GLY A 9 -23.27 -10.84 -4.93
C GLY A 9 -21.91 -10.13 -4.94
N ALA A 10 -21.89 -8.80 -5.15
CA ALA A 10 -20.64 -8.05 -5.09
C ALA A 10 -20.04 -7.98 -3.69
N ALA A 11 -20.86 -7.91 -2.63
CA ALA A 11 -20.35 -7.91 -1.26
C ALA A 11 -19.67 -9.25 -0.92
N LEU A 12 -20.22 -10.37 -1.42
CA LEU A 12 -19.60 -11.68 -1.29
C LEU A 12 -18.26 -11.72 -2.03
N VAL A 13 -18.23 -11.35 -3.31
CA VAL A 13 -17.00 -11.34 -4.12
C VAL A 13 -15.91 -10.48 -3.46
N ASP A 14 -16.25 -9.25 -3.05
CA ASP A 14 -15.33 -8.34 -2.38
C ASP A 14 -14.80 -8.90 -1.04
N ARG A 15 -15.66 -9.56 -0.26
CA ARG A 15 -15.24 -10.24 0.99
C ARG A 15 -14.28 -11.38 0.72
N GLU A 16 -14.56 -12.24 -0.26
CA GLU A 16 -13.71 -13.39 -0.57
C GLU A 16 -12.39 -12.95 -1.21
N VAL A 17 -12.38 -11.93 -2.08
CA VAL A 17 -11.15 -11.29 -2.57
C VAL A 17 -10.32 -10.75 -1.39
N ARG A 18 -10.96 -10.10 -0.41
CA ARG A 18 -10.26 -9.65 0.80
C ARG A 18 -9.71 -10.80 1.63
N LYS A 19 -10.44 -11.90 1.75
CA LYS A 19 -10.00 -13.10 2.47
C LYS A 19 -8.78 -13.72 1.79
N ALA A 20 -8.82 -13.88 0.47
CA ALA A 20 -7.70 -14.38 -0.33
C ALA A 20 -6.44 -13.50 -0.16
N ASN A 21 -6.60 -12.18 -0.23
CA ASN A 21 -5.48 -11.24 -0.02
C ASN A 21 -4.93 -11.30 1.41
N ARG A 22 -5.79 -11.37 2.44
CA ARG A 22 -5.37 -11.52 3.84
C ARG A 22 -4.60 -12.82 4.07
N GLY A 23 -5.00 -13.91 3.40
CA GLY A 23 -4.30 -15.19 3.47
C GLY A 23 -2.88 -15.18 2.86
N LEU A 24 -2.45 -14.09 2.23
CA LEU A 24 -1.11 -13.87 1.68
C LEU A 24 -0.39 -12.67 2.33
N SER A 25 -1.03 -11.97 3.29
CA SER A 25 -0.48 -10.71 3.82
C SER A 25 0.86 -10.94 4.50
N THR A 26 0.98 -11.97 5.34
CA THR A 26 2.24 -12.29 6.03
C THR A 26 3.39 -12.52 5.05
N LEU A 27 3.15 -13.26 3.96
CA LEU A 27 4.16 -13.51 2.92
C LEU A 27 4.51 -12.21 2.17
N ARG A 28 3.52 -11.36 1.90
CA ARG A 28 3.73 -10.06 1.28
C ARG A 28 4.53 -9.11 2.18
N ASP A 29 4.27 -9.11 3.48
CA ASP A 29 4.92 -8.22 4.46
C ASP A 29 6.39 -8.58 4.63
N VAL A 30 6.72 -9.88 4.78
CA VAL A 30 8.13 -10.29 4.84
C VAL A 30 8.88 -10.05 3.53
N GLN A 31 8.21 -10.17 2.37
CA GLN A 31 8.79 -9.78 1.09
C GLN A 31 8.94 -8.25 0.97
N ALA A 32 7.98 -7.48 1.48
CA ALA A 32 8.03 -6.02 1.48
C ALA A 32 9.23 -5.52 2.30
N LEU A 33 9.52 -6.15 3.43
CA LEU A 33 10.71 -5.83 4.22
C LEU A 33 12.01 -6.00 3.41
N VAL A 34 12.13 -7.07 2.63
CA VAL A 34 13.30 -7.29 1.74
C VAL A 34 13.38 -6.18 0.68
N GLU A 35 12.27 -5.90 -0.01
CA GLU A 35 12.19 -4.85 -1.04
C GLU A 35 12.48 -3.45 -0.47
N THR A 36 12.08 -3.19 0.77
CA THR A 36 12.40 -1.96 1.49
C THR A 36 13.89 -1.86 1.74
N LEU A 37 14.51 -2.91 2.28
CA LEU A 37 15.95 -2.91 2.55
C LEU A 37 16.77 -2.81 1.26
N ASP A 38 16.35 -3.47 0.18
CA ASP A 38 16.96 -3.35 -1.14
C ASP A 38 16.95 -1.90 -1.64
N ARG A 39 15.86 -1.17 -1.46
CA ARG A 39 15.75 0.25 -1.85
C ARG A 39 16.53 1.19 -0.95
N LEU A 40 16.69 0.86 0.33
CA LEU A 40 17.46 1.66 1.29
C LEU A 40 18.97 1.48 1.11
N ILE A 41 19.42 0.32 0.62
CA ILE A 41 20.84 0.08 0.34
C ILE A 41 21.26 0.93 -0.87
N ALA A 42 21.96 2.02 -0.59
CA ALA A 42 22.49 2.94 -1.59
C ALA A 42 24.01 3.11 -1.43
N PRO A 43 24.79 3.19 -2.53
CA PRO A 43 26.25 3.28 -2.46
C PRO A 43 26.79 4.47 -1.68
N GLN A 44 26.05 5.58 -1.66
CA GLN A 44 26.44 6.84 -1.00
C GLN A 44 26.23 6.87 0.52
N LEU A 45 25.76 5.76 1.13
CA LEU A 45 25.56 5.70 2.57
C LEU A 45 26.90 5.53 3.32
N PRO A 46 27.00 6.05 4.56
CA PRO A 46 28.11 5.72 5.45
C PRO A 46 28.29 4.20 5.59
N LEU A 47 29.55 3.76 5.63
CA LEU A 47 29.91 2.33 5.58
C LEU A 47 29.23 1.52 6.70
N ASP A 48 29.12 2.08 7.91
CA ASP A 48 28.52 1.43 9.07
C ASP A 48 27.00 1.21 8.89
N ILE A 49 26.29 2.19 8.29
CA ILE A 49 24.87 2.10 7.94
C ILE A 49 24.67 1.11 6.79
N LEU A 50 25.52 1.16 5.78
CA LEU A 50 25.48 0.24 4.65
C LEU A 50 25.64 -1.22 5.11
N GLN A 51 26.60 -1.47 6.01
CA GLN A 51 26.80 -2.79 6.61
C GLN A 51 25.60 -3.24 7.45
N LEU A 52 25.03 -2.34 8.25
CA LEU A 52 23.81 -2.60 9.04
C LEU A 52 22.65 -3.03 8.13
N LEU A 53 22.36 -2.25 7.08
CA LEU A 53 21.26 -2.55 6.14
C LEU A 53 21.49 -3.86 5.38
N ARG A 54 22.73 -4.15 4.97
CA ARG A 54 23.08 -5.43 4.32
C ARG A 54 22.90 -6.63 5.25
N ARG A 55 23.24 -6.51 6.54
CA ARG A 55 22.96 -7.56 7.54
C ARG A 55 21.46 -7.75 7.73
N ALA A 56 20.73 -6.66 7.92
CA ALA A 56 19.26 -6.68 8.05
C ALA A 56 18.61 -7.36 6.84
N ARG A 57 19.05 -7.03 5.63
CA ARG A 57 18.55 -7.61 4.37
C ARG A 57 18.73 -9.12 4.33
N ARG A 58 19.90 -9.64 4.72
CA ARG A 58 20.14 -11.09 4.79
C ARG A 58 19.19 -11.78 5.77
N ASN A 59 18.99 -11.20 6.94
CA ASN A 59 18.06 -11.75 7.94
C ASN A 59 16.60 -11.71 7.47
N ALA A 60 16.18 -10.62 6.82
CA ALA A 60 14.86 -10.49 6.21
C ALA A 60 14.65 -11.53 5.11
N ALA A 61 15.64 -11.74 4.24
CA ALA A 61 15.59 -12.75 3.18
C ALA A 61 15.47 -14.18 3.75
N ALA A 62 16.23 -14.51 4.79
CA ALA A 62 16.13 -15.80 5.48
C ALA A 62 14.72 -16.02 6.06
N ARG A 63 14.15 -15.01 6.73
CA ARG A 63 12.77 -15.08 7.24
C ARG A 63 11.75 -15.23 6.12
N ARG A 64 11.89 -14.48 5.03
CA ARG A 64 11.01 -14.61 3.85
C ARG A 64 11.08 -16.01 3.24
N ALA A 65 12.25 -16.63 3.20
CA ALA A 65 12.41 -18.00 2.71
C ALA A 65 11.76 -19.04 3.64
N ILE A 66 11.83 -18.87 4.97
CA ILE A 66 11.12 -19.72 5.94
C ILE A 66 9.60 -19.60 5.75
N GLN A 67 9.07 -18.39 5.69
CA GLN A 67 7.64 -18.13 5.53
C GLN A 67 7.11 -18.62 4.17
N ALA A 68 7.88 -18.47 3.10
CA ALA A 68 7.51 -18.99 1.79
C ALA A 68 7.43 -20.52 1.80
N ARG A 69 8.38 -21.21 2.47
CA ARG A 69 8.34 -22.66 2.60
C ARG A 69 7.12 -23.14 3.39
N ALA A 70 6.80 -22.48 4.52
CA ALA A 70 5.60 -22.79 5.29
C ALA A 70 4.32 -22.61 4.45
N ALA A 71 4.19 -21.48 3.76
CA ALA A 71 3.03 -21.22 2.90
C ALA A 71 2.87 -22.24 1.76
N LEU A 72 3.98 -22.71 1.18
CA LEU A 72 3.97 -23.74 0.13
C LEU A 72 3.73 -25.16 0.68
N ALA A 73 4.07 -25.42 1.94
CA ALA A 73 3.73 -26.67 2.59
C ALA A 73 2.21 -26.73 2.86
N ASP A 74 1.62 -25.61 3.29
CA ASP A 74 0.18 -25.51 3.57
C ASP A 74 -0.69 -25.56 2.31
N ASP A 75 -0.23 -24.93 1.21
CA ASP A 75 -0.93 -24.87 -0.07
C ASP A 75 0.09 -25.04 -1.21
N PRO A 76 0.41 -26.31 -1.57
CA PRO A 76 1.37 -26.61 -2.63
C PRO A 76 1.02 -25.90 -3.93
N GLN A 77 2.00 -25.21 -4.50
CA GLN A 77 1.84 -24.36 -5.69
C GLN A 77 0.77 -23.25 -5.56
N LEU A 78 0.31 -22.97 -4.34
CA LEU A 78 -0.82 -22.10 -4.03
C LEU A 78 -2.10 -22.50 -4.79
N ALA A 79 -2.31 -23.80 -5.01
CA ALA A 79 -3.39 -24.33 -5.85
C ALA A 79 -4.78 -23.89 -5.37
N SER A 80 -5.07 -24.05 -4.07
CA SER A 80 -6.39 -23.70 -3.52
C SER A 80 -6.69 -22.20 -3.67
N ARG A 81 -5.68 -21.35 -3.44
CA ARG A 81 -5.81 -19.90 -3.66
C ARG A 81 -6.01 -19.54 -5.13
N ARG A 82 -5.33 -20.23 -6.05
CA ARG A 82 -5.50 -20.02 -7.50
C ARG A 82 -6.91 -20.39 -7.95
N ASP A 83 -7.42 -21.53 -7.50
CA ASP A 83 -8.78 -22.00 -7.81
C ASP A 83 -9.84 -21.02 -7.30
N LEU A 84 -9.66 -20.52 -6.07
CA LEU A 84 -10.52 -19.47 -5.52
C LEU A 84 -10.50 -18.21 -6.41
N LEU A 85 -9.33 -17.76 -6.88
CA LEU A 85 -9.25 -16.59 -7.76
C LEU A 85 -9.91 -16.83 -9.12
N VAL A 86 -9.84 -18.05 -9.67
CA VAL A 86 -10.55 -18.43 -10.91
C VAL A 86 -12.06 -18.37 -10.69
N ALA A 87 -12.56 -18.95 -9.59
CA ALA A 87 -13.98 -18.91 -9.23
C ALA A 87 -14.48 -17.46 -9.02
N LEU A 88 -13.71 -16.64 -8.29
CA LEU A 88 -14.05 -15.23 -8.07
C LEU A 88 -14.05 -14.42 -9.36
N ARG A 89 -13.13 -14.71 -10.30
CA ARG A 89 -13.16 -14.09 -11.63
C ARG A 89 -14.46 -14.44 -12.37
N GLY A 90 -14.89 -15.70 -12.33
CA GLY A 90 -16.18 -16.12 -12.91
C GLY A 90 -17.35 -15.37 -12.28
N ALA A 91 -17.40 -15.29 -10.95
CA ALA A 91 -18.44 -14.55 -10.22
C ALA A 91 -18.44 -13.04 -10.54
N MET A 92 -17.26 -12.43 -10.72
CA MET A 92 -17.14 -11.03 -11.14
C MET A 92 -17.74 -10.77 -12.51
N LEU A 93 -17.59 -11.70 -13.46
CA LEU A 93 -18.17 -11.57 -14.80
C LEU A 93 -19.70 -11.65 -14.80
N ALA A 94 -20.28 -12.38 -13.83
CA ALA A 94 -21.72 -12.51 -13.66
C ALA A 94 -22.37 -11.32 -12.92
N LEU A 95 -21.59 -10.36 -12.42
CA LEU A 95 -22.15 -9.16 -11.79
C LEU A 95 -22.96 -8.34 -12.80
N PRO A 96 -24.03 -7.65 -12.38
CA PRO A 96 -24.90 -6.89 -13.30
C PRO A 96 -24.26 -5.55 -13.67
N TRP A 97 -23.15 -5.58 -14.41
CA TRP A 97 -22.38 -4.41 -14.83
C TRP A 97 -23.21 -3.36 -15.58
N GLN A 98 -24.27 -3.81 -16.26
CA GLN A 98 -25.20 -2.96 -17.00
C GLN A 98 -26.02 -2.03 -16.09
N ARG A 99 -26.11 -2.33 -14.78
CA ARG A 99 -26.82 -1.49 -13.81
C ARG A 99 -25.96 -0.36 -13.24
N VAL A 100 -24.67 -0.32 -13.59
CA VAL A 100 -23.75 0.73 -13.13
C VAL A 100 -23.91 1.93 -14.04
N ASP A 101 -24.41 3.03 -13.47
CA ASP A 101 -24.54 4.29 -14.19
C ASP A 101 -23.31 5.19 -14.00
N LEU A 102 -23.03 6.03 -15.00
CA LEU A 102 -21.94 6.99 -15.00
C LEU A 102 -22.10 8.02 -13.88
N ALA A 103 -23.32 8.47 -13.56
CA ALA A 103 -23.53 9.41 -12.46
C ALA A 103 -23.10 8.81 -11.11
N GLN A 104 -23.41 7.53 -10.87
CA GLN A 104 -22.97 6.81 -9.68
C GLN A 104 -21.44 6.67 -9.60
N VAL A 105 -20.79 6.48 -10.75
CA VAL A 105 -19.33 6.45 -10.84
C VAL A 105 -18.75 7.82 -10.48
N GLN A 106 -19.33 8.90 -11.02
CA GLN A 106 -18.91 10.28 -10.74
C GLN A 106 -19.05 10.63 -9.25
N SER A 107 -20.23 10.42 -8.65
CA SER A 107 -20.43 10.70 -7.23
C SER A 107 -19.48 9.90 -6.33
N ALA A 108 -19.18 8.64 -6.70
CA ALA A 108 -18.21 7.83 -5.96
C ALA A 108 -16.77 8.36 -6.08
N LEU A 109 -16.40 8.96 -7.22
CA LEU A 109 -15.09 9.59 -7.43
C LEU A 109 -14.97 10.88 -6.62
N GLU A 110 -15.97 11.76 -6.67
CA GLU A 110 -16.01 13.00 -5.88
C GLU A 110 -15.89 12.70 -4.39
N TYR A 111 -16.67 11.73 -3.90
CA TYR A 111 -16.57 11.27 -2.52
C TYR A 111 -15.17 10.73 -2.17
N SER A 112 -14.54 9.99 -3.09
CA SER A 112 -13.18 9.48 -2.90
C SER A 112 -12.15 10.62 -2.82
N ILE A 113 -12.28 11.64 -3.68
CA ILE A 113 -11.42 12.83 -3.70
C ILE A 113 -11.57 13.61 -2.39
N GLY A 114 -12.80 13.91 -1.95
CA GLY A 114 -13.04 14.61 -0.69
C GLY A 114 -12.54 13.84 0.54
N ARG A 115 -12.49 12.50 0.48
CA ARG A 115 -11.84 11.69 1.52
C ARG A 115 -10.33 11.73 1.49
N ILE A 116 -9.70 11.93 0.33
CA ILE A 116 -8.25 12.10 0.21
C ILE A 116 -7.83 13.43 0.81
N VAL A 117 -8.52 14.53 0.48
CA VAL A 117 -8.22 15.86 1.04
C VAL A 117 -8.28 15.83 2.57
N ARG A 118 -9.34 15.26 3.15
CA ARG A 118 -9.47 15.09 4.61
C ARG A 118 -8.45 14.13 5.22
N ALA A 119 -7.91 13.20 4.45
CA ALA A 119 -6.86 12.29 4.92
C ALA A 119 -5.51 12.98 4.92
N GLN A 120 -5.22 13.75 3.88
CA GLN A 120 -4.04 14.58 3.76
C GLN A 120 -3.96 15.56 4.92
N ALA A 121 -5.00 16.35 5.15
CA ALA A 121 -5.03 17.34 6.22
C ALA A 121 -4.78 16.70 7.60
N ARG A 122 -5.42 15.56 7.88
CA ARG A 122 -5.17 14.79 9.11
C ARG A 122 -3.75 14.28 9.23
N ALA A 123 -3.22 13.64 8.19
CA ALA A 123 -1.86 13.12 8.20
C ALA A 123 -0.82 14.23 8.38
N GLN A 124 -1.02 15.40 7.76
CA GLN A 124 -0.12 16.55 7.91
C GLN A 124 -0.20 17.19 9.29
N GLY A 125 -1.38 17.20 9.92
CA GLY A 125 -1.58 17.71 11.28
C GLY A 125 -1.27 16.68 12.39
N SER A 126 -0.97 15.43 12.05
CA SER A 126 -0.81 14.32 12.99
C SER A 126 0.58 13.68 12.87
N HIS A 127 1.11 13.23 14.01
CA HIS A 127 2.30 12.39 14.05
C HIS A 127 1.97 10.88 14.05
N ASP A 128 0.69 10.51 13.93
CA ASP A 128 0.24 9.12 13.90
C ASP A 128 0.51 8.47 12.54
N ASP A 129 1.27 7.37 12.55
CA ASP A 129 1.57 6.56 11.37
C ASP A 129 0.31 6.08 10.65
N GLU A 130 -0.76 5.79 11.39
CA GLU A 130 -2.01 5.30 10.80
C GLU A 130 -2.68 6.37 9.93
N ASP A 131 -2.60 7.66 10.29
CA ASP A 131 -3.15 8.74 9.46
C ASP A 131 -2.41 8.84 8.12
N TRP A 132 -1.08 8.73 8.14
CA TRP A 132 -0.23 8.70 6.94
C TRP A 132 -0.54 7.47 6.07
N HIS A 133 -0.71 6.29 6.69
CA HIS A 133 -1.14 5.08 5.99
C HIS A 133 -2.53 5.24 5.36
N CYS A 134 -3.45 5.88 6.08
CA CYS A 134 -4.81 6.12 5.64
C CYS A 134 -4.87 7.05 4.42
N TRP A 135 -4.05 8.11 4.39
CA TRP A 135 -3.89 8.96 3.20
C TRP A 135 -3.35 8.17 2.01
N ARG A 136 -2.24 7.43 2.18
CA ARG A 136 -1.66 6.61 1.11
C ARG A 136 -2.65 5.61 0.52
N ARG A 137 -3.40 4.87 1.37
CA ARG A 137 -4.38 3.87 0.91
C ARG A 137 -5.45 4.51 0.01
N ARG A 138 -5.85 5.75 0.32
CA ARG A 138 -6.84 6.49 -0.47
C ARG A 138 -6.25 7.00 -1.79
N GLU A 139 -5.03 7.54 -1.78
CA GLU A 139 -4.31 7.92 -3.01
C GLU A 139 -4.14 6.73 -3.97
N ARG A 140 -3.71 5.58 -3.45
CA ARG A 140 -3.59 4.34 -4.23
C ARG A 140 -4.93 3.92 -4.82
N ARG A 141 -6.02 4.02 -4.04
CA ARG A 141 -7.37 3.70 -4.52
C ARG A 141 -7.79 4.61 -5.66
N LEU A 142 -7.56 5.92 -5.57
CA LEU A 142 -7.86 6.86 -6.66
C LEU A 142 -7.05 6.55 -7.93
N SER A 143 -5.76 6.21 -7.79
CA SER A 143 -4.93 5.75 -8.91
C SER A 143 -5.47 4.46 -9.56
N GLN A 144 -5.96 3.51 -8.76
CA GLN A 144 -6.59 2.28 -9.27
C GLN A 144 -7.92 2.58 -9.97
N GLN A 145 -8.75 3.46 -9.41
CA GLN A 145 -10.00 3.90 -10.02
C GLN A 145 -9.74 4.54 -11.39
N ARG A 146 -8.74 5.43 -11.51
CA ARG A 146 -8.33 6.01 -12.80
C ARG A 146 -7.90 4.99 -13.83
N ARG A 147 -7.08 4.02 -13.42
CA ARG A 147 -6.64 2.95 -14.32
C ARG A 147 -7.80 2.10 -14.78
N ALA A 148 -8.76 1.82 -13.89
CA ALA A 148 -9.97 1.08 -14.24
C ALA A 148 -10.85 1.86 -15.22
N LEU A 149 -11.08 3.16 -14.99
CA LEU A 149 -11.84 4.02 -15.90
C LEU A 149 -11.18 4.08 -17.28
N LYS A 150 -9.86 4.31 -17.33
CA LYS A 150 -9.07 4.32 -18.56
C LYS A 150 -9.17 2.98 -19.30
N ALA A 151 -9.03 1.87 -18.60
CA ALA A 151 -9.12 0.54 -19.19
C ALA A 151 -10.53 0.23 -19.73
N GLY A 152 -11.58 0.78 -19.10
CA GLY A 152 -12.96 0.68 -19.54
C GLY A 152 -13.37 1.71 -20.59
N GLY A 153 -12.47 2.59 -21.05
CA GLY A 153 -12.81 3.67 -21.98
C GLY A 153 -13.75 4.74 -21.40
N ILE A 154 -13.87 4.82 -20.07
CA ILE A 154 -14.80 5.73 -19.40
C ILE A 154 -14.09 7.06 -19.13
N ALA A 155 -14.56 8.13 -19.77
CA ALA A 155 -14.16 9.50 -19.46
C ALA A 155 -15.06 10.06 -18.35
N PRO A 156 -14.55 10.26 -17.12
CA PRO A 156 -15.34 10.91 -16.07
C PRO A 156 -15.54 12.39 -16.40
N ALA A 157 -16.73 12.93 -16.13
CA ALA A 157 -16.99 14.37 -16.27
C ALA A 157 -16.30 15.21 -15.19
N VAL A 158 -16.01 14.59 -14.04
CA VAL A 158 -15.29 15.22 -12.93
C VAL A 158 -13.81 15.31 -13.27
N ASP A 159 -13.23 16.52 -13.16
CA ASP A 159 -11.79 16.67 -13.30
C ASP A 159 -11.08 15.92 -12.17
N LEU A 160 -10.29 14.92 -12.55
CA LEU A 160 -9.60 14.05 -11.62
C LEU A 160 -8.23 14.66 -11.32
N PRO A 161 -7.95 15.10 -10.07
CA PRO A 161 -6.72 15.83 -9.73
C PRO A 161 -5.48 15.04 -10.15
N LYS A 162 -4.63 15.52 -11.06
CA LYS A 162 -3.49 14.72 -11.58
C LYS A 162 -2.73 14.03 -10.45
N ALA A 163 -2.46 12.74 -10.63
CA ALA A 163 -1.77 11.95 -9.61
C ALA A 163 -0.35 12.52 -9.49
N ASP A 164 -0.05 13.13 -8.35
CA ASP A 164 1.30 13.61 -8.09
C ASP A 164 2.19 12.39 -7.80
N LYS A 165 2.95 12.02 -8.82
CA LYS A 165 3.90 10.90 -8.75
C LYS A 165 4.93 11.11 -7.64
N ARG A 166 5.31 12.36 -7.33
CA ARG A 166 6.29 12.67 -6.27
C ARG A 166 5.68 12.40 -4.89
N ILE A 167 4.47 12.88 -4.63
CA ILE A 167 3.76 12.60 -3.37
C ILE A 167 3.54 11.09 -3.23
N ALA A 168 3.05 10.41 -4.27
CA ALA A 168 2.84 8.97 -4.24
C ALA A 168 4.13 8.18 -3.96
N THR A 169 5.26 8.60 -4.57
CA THR A 169 6.57 7.98 -4.34
C THR A 169 7.07 8.22 -2.91
N ARG A 170 6.87 9.41 -2.35
CA ARG A 170 7.29 9.72 -0.97
C ARG A 170 6.41 9.05 0.08
N LEU A 171 5.09 9.01 -0.10
CA LEU A 171 4.18 8.17 0.70
C LEU A 171 4.53 6.68 0.56
N GLY A 172 5.00 6.31 -0.63
CA GLY A 172 5.77 5.11 -0.96
C GLY A 172 6.81 4.77 0.11
N ALA A 173 7.89 5.55 0.09
CA ALA A 173 9.05 5.41 0.96
C ALA A 173 8.70 5.54 2.45
N ALA A 174 7.79 6.45 2.82
CA ALA A 174 7.38 6.64 4.22
C ALA A 174 6.71 5.39 4.81
N GLN A 175 5.84 4.70 4.06
CA GLN A 175 5.29 3.42 4.54
C GLN A 175 6.38 2.37 4.68
N ASP A 176 7.28 2.29 3.70
CA ASP A 176 8.35 1.28 3.70
C ASP A 176 9.22 1.43 4.97
N LEU A 177 9.51 2.67 5.36
CA LEU A 177 10.21 2.99 6.61
C LEU A 177 9.38 2.68 7.87
N GLY A 178 8.07 2.97 7.86
CA GLY A 178 7.16 2.56 8.93
C GLY A 178 7.12 1.04 9.14
N LEU A 179 7.10 0.28 8.04
CA LEU A 179 7.17 -1.18 8.07
C LEU A 179 8.51 -1.68 8.64
N LEU A 180 9.64 -1.06 8.25
CA LEU A 180 10.95 -1.39 8.83
C LEU A 180 10.98 -1.13 10.35
N ARG A 181 10.41 -0.01 10.78
CA ARG A 181 10.27 0.37 12.20
C ARG A 181 9.44 -0.66 12.97
N GLU A 182 8.31 -1.11 12.42
CA GLU A 182 7.47 -2.16 13.01
C GLU A 182 8.24 -3.49 13.13
N HIS A 183 8.98 -3.88 12.10
CA HIS A 183 9.83 -5.08 12.13
C HIS A 183 11.03 -5.00 13.08
N CYS A 184 11.28 -3.86 13.72
CA CYS A 184 12.25 -3.76 14.83
C CYS A 184 11.63 -4.09 16.21
N GLY A 185 10.34 -4.43 16.26
CA GLY A 185 9.58 -4.77 17.48
C GLY A 185 9.79 -6.19 18.02
N ARG A 186 8.74 -6.75 18.64
CA ARG A 186 8.79 -7.99 19.44
C ARG A 186 9.20 -9.21 18.61
N ASP A 187 8.64 -9.35 17.41
CA ASP A 187 8.90 -10.48 16.49
C ASP A 187 9.92 -10.11 15.42
N SER A 188 10.95 -9.34 15.77
CA SER A 188 11.94 -8.87 14.81
C SER A 188 12.82 -10.00 14.26
N PRO A 189 13.10 -10.05 12.94
CA PRO A 189 14.15 -10.91 12.39
C PRO A 189 15.57 -10.44 12.73
N PHE A 190 15.75 -9.31 13.42
CA PHE A 190 17.05 -8.69 13.64
C PHE A 190 17.59 -8.94 15.05
N ALA A 191 18.92 -8.98 15.18
CA ALA A 191 19.58 -9.00 16.47
C ALA A 191 19.27 -7.73 17.28
N LYS A 192 19.23 -7.82 18.62
CA LYS A 192 18.82 -6.70 19.50
C LYS A 192 19.61 -5.40 19.24
N PRO A 193 20.95 -5.40 19.07
CA PRO A 193 21.69 -4.18 18.75
C PRO A 193 21.32 -3.58 17.38
N ASP A 194 21.13 -4.43 16.36
CA ASP A 194 20.73 -4.00 15.02
C ASP A 194 19.31 -3.42 15.02
N ARG A 195 18.37 -3.96 15.81
CA ARG A 195 17.00 -3.39 15.96
C ARG A 195 17.02 -1.94 16.38
N VAL A 196 17.81 -1.60 17.41
CA VAL A 196 17.88 -0.24 17.95
C VAL A 196 18.43 0.72 16.89
N ARG A 197 19.49 0.32 16.18
CA ARG A 197 20.10 1.12 15.12
C ARG A 197 19.18 1.28 13.91
N LEU A 198 18.53 0.21 13.46
CA LEU A 198 17.58 0.23 12.34
C LEU A 198 16.36 1.08 12.66
N LYS A 199 15.82 0.97 13.87
CA LYS A 199 14.70 1.79 14.32
C LYS A 199 15.06 3.28 14.29
N ARG A 200 16.21 3.66 14.86
CA ARG A 200 16.70 5.05 14.83
C ARG A 200 16.88 5.56 13.39
N TYR A 201 17.49 4.75 12.53
CA TYR A 201 17.65 5.08 11.11
C TYR A 201 16.28 5.29 10.44
N ALA A 202 15.33 4.36 10.64
CA ALA A 202 13.99 4.45 10.08
C ALA A 202 13.23 5.69 10.57
N ASP A 203 13.31 6.00 11.87
CA ASP A 203 12.67 7.18 12.46
C ASP A 203 13.22 8.48 11.83
N SER A 204 14.54 8.61 11.65
CA SER A 204 15.17 9.78 11.01
C SER A 204 14.79 9.93 9.54
N GLU A 205 14.80 8.84 8.77
CA GLU A 205 14.40 8.86 7.37
C GLU A 205 12.90 9.16 7.21
N LEU A 206 12.06 8.62 8.09
CA LEU A 206 10.61 8.84 8.07
C LEU A 206 10.28 10.31 8.33
N ALA A 207 10.93 10.93 9.32
CA ALA A 207 10.79 12.36 9.60
C ALA A 207 11.16 13.21 8.36
N ARG A 208 12.25 12.86 7.67
CA ARG A 208 12.67 13.56 6.45
C ARG A 208 11.65 13.42 5.32
N GLN A 209 11.10 12.23 5.11
CA GLN A 209 10.07 12.00 4.08
C GLN A 209 8.80 12.79 4.39
N ARG A 210 8.33 12.78 5.64
CA ARG A 210 7.15 13.52 6.07
C ARG A 210 7.30 15.03 5.89
N ALA A 211 8.44 15.59 6.30
CA ALA A 211 8.76 17.00 6.10
C ALA A 211 8.76 17.37 4.60
N ALA A 212 9.36 16.53 3.75
CA ALA A 212 9.37 16.76 2.32
C ALA A 212 7.96 16.67 1.68
N ILE A 213 7.08 15.80 2.18
CA ILE A 213 5.68 15.73 1.73
C ILE A 213 4.91 16.98 2.16
N ALA A 214 5.11 17.45 3.39
CA ALA A 214 4.49 18.69 3.87
C ALA A 214 4.88 19.89 3.00
N ASN A 215 6.17 20.01 2.64
CA ASN A 215 6.67 21.08 1.77
C ASN A 215 6.11 21.01 0.34
N LEU A 216 5.87 19.80 -0.19
CA LEU A 216 5.20 19.64 -1.49
C LEU A 216 3.71 19.98 -1.44
N GLY A 217 3.06 19.74 -0.30
CA GLY A 217 1.65 20.08 -0.07
C GLY A 217 1.43 21.58 0.06
N ALA A 218 2.29 22.31 0.77
CA ALA A 218 2.19 23.75 0.96
C ALA A 218 2.29 24.55 -0.37
N GLY A 219 3.03 24.04 -1.36
CA GLY A 219 3.09 24.64 -2.70
C GLY A 219 1.80 24.50 -3.52
N ARG A 220 0.81 23.75 -3.03
CA ARG A 220 -0.49 23.54 -3.69
C ARG A 220 -1.58 24.50 -3.20
N ASP A 221 -1.50 24.94 -1.94
CA ASP A 221 -2.47 25.84 -1.32
C ASP A 221 -2.24 27.32 -1.71
N GLY A 222 -1.10 27.64 -2.34
CA GLY A 222 -0.79 28.97 -2.88
C GLY A 222 -1.10 29.17 -4.37
N ALA A 223 -1.79 28.21 -5.00
CA ALA A 223 -2.11 28.23 -6.44
C ALA A 223 -3.59 27.97 -6.75
N LEU A 224 -4.47 28.21 -5.77
CA LEU A 224 -5.93 28.24 -5.94
C LEU A 224 -6.43 29.66 -5.76
#